data_AF-A0A8T1H8L1-F1
#
_entry.id   AF-A0A8T1H8L1-F1
#
_cell.length_a   1.000
_cell.length_b   1.000
_cell.length_c   1.000
_cell.angle_alpha   90.00
_cell.angle_beta   90.00
_cell.angle_gamma   90.00
#
_symmetry.space_group_name_H-M   'P 1'
#
loop_
_entity.id
_entity.type
_entity.pdbx_description
1 polymer ?
#
loop_
_entity_poly.entity_id
_entity_poly.type
_entity_poly.pdbx_seq_one_letter_code
_entity_poly.pdbx_strand_id
1 'polypeptide(L)'
;MLDEHLRSVGFQRSKMDNGVYRRVVGDSPIFVTVYVDDLVIAANAAYIKLVLREIEAKFKIKDLGSVNLLLGIEVTYIPGQAMWISQRGFIEKILKRFQMDSCRAVSTPQALSPLPLPASSDQDDANDPKIPYRGIVGCL
;
A
#
# COMPACT_ATOMS: atom_id res chain seq x y z
N MET A 1 5.51 20.34 -10.96
CA MET A 1 5.70 19.57 -12.20
C MET A 1 4.58 18.55 -12.46
N LEU A 2 4.50 17.41 -11.76
CA LEU A 2 3.43 16.42 -12.00
C LEU A 2 2.05 16.89 -11.52
N ASP A 3 1.95 17.41 -10.28
CA ASP A 3 0.69 17.98 -9.74
C ASP A 3 0.10 19.02 -10.69
N GLU A 4 0.90 20.01 -11.09
CA GLU A 4 0.49 21.06 -12.02
C GLU A 4 0.00 20.50 -13.35
N HIS A 5 0.68 19.46 -13.87
CA HIS A 5 0.27 18.82 -15.12
C HIS A 5 -1.08 18.11 -14.99
N LEU A 6 -1.24 17.27 -13.96
CA LEU A 6 -2.50 16.56 -13.69
C LEU A 6 -3.65 17.56 -13.51
N ARG A 7 -3.41 18.66 -12.79
CA ARG A 7 -4.38 19.75 -12.64
C ARG A 7 -4.69 20.45 -13.96
N SER A 8 -3.69 20.67 -14.81
CA SER A 8 -3.86 21.29 -16.13
C SER A 8 -4.71 20.44 -17.09
N VAL A 9 -4.65 19.10 -16.96
CA VAL A 9 -5.49 18.17 -17.73
C VAL A 9 -6.80 17.84 -17.00
N GLY A 10 -7.18 18.65 -16.01
CA GLY A 10 -8.51 18.63 -15.39
C GLY A 10 -8.68 17.68 -14.20
N PHE A 11 -7.59 17.15 -13.62
CA PHE A 11 -7.69 16.45 -12.35
C PHE A 11 -7.78 17.41 -11.17
N GLN A 12 -8.54 17.01 -10.16
CA GLN A 12 -8.60 17.66 -8.86
C GLN A 12 -7.88 16.78 -7.84
N ARG A 13 -6.94 17.37 -7.11
CA ARG A 13 -6.26 16.68 -6.01
C ARG A 13 -7.24 16.49 -4.85
N SER A 14 -7.24 15.30 -4.26
CA SER A 14 -8.05 14.99 -3.08
C SER A 14 -7.61 15.83 -1.89
N LYS A 15 -8.58 16.26 -1.08
CA LYS A 15 -8.32 16.98 0.18
C LYS A 15 -7.90 16.04 1.32
N MET A 16 -8.22 14.75 1.19
CA MET A 16 -7.97 13.75 2.23
C MET A 16 -6.63 13.02 2.02
N ASP A 17 -6.18 12.94 0.76
CA ASP A 17 -4.93 12.27 0.41
C ASP A 17 -4.26 13.03 -0.74
N ASN A 18 -3.09 13.58 -0.44
CA ASN A 18 -2.28 14.34 -1.37
C ASN A 18 -1.71 13.48 -2.51
N GLY A 19 -1.68 12.16 -2.39
CA GLY A 19 -1.32 11.24 -3.46
C GLY A 19 -2.46 10.96 -4.44
N VAL A 20 -3.71 11.33 -4.12
CA VAL A 20 -4.88 10.94 -4.91
C VAL A 20 -5.43 12.10 -5.73
N TYR A 21 -5.67 11.85 -7.00
CA TYR A 21 -6.26 12.76 -7.96
C TYR A 21 -7.51 12.16 -8.55
N ARG A 22 -8.54 12.98 -8.73
CA ARG A 22 -9.82 12.57 -9.30
C ARG A 22 -10.21 13.48 -10.45
N ARG A 23 -10.68 12.87 -11.54
CA ARG A 23 -11.36 13.54 -12.66
C ARG A 23 -12.63 12.77 -12.97
N VAL A 24 -13.63 13.46 -13.51
CA VAL A 24 -14.89 12.84 -13.95
C VAL A 24 -15.14 13.24 -15.39
N VAL A 25 -15.44 12.26 -16.25
CA VAL A 25 -15.81 12.49 -17.64
C VAL A 25 -17.17 11.83 -17.87
N GLY A 26 -18.22 12.63 -18.09
CA GLY A 26 -19.60 12.16 -18.01
C GLY A 26 -19.92 11.65 -16.60
N ASP A 27 -20.39 10.41 -16.49
CA ASP A 27 -20.62 9.73 -15.20
C ASP A 27 -19.48 8.77 -14.81
N SER A 28 -18.38 8.75 -15.56
CA SER A 28 -17.27 7.84 -15.30
C SER A 28 -16.19 8.51 -14.46
N PRO A 29 -15.92 8.00 -13.24
CA PRO A 29 -14.81 8.50 -12.43
C PRO A 29 -13.48 7.96 -12.95
N ILE A 30 -12.46 8.79 -12.86
CA ILE A 30 -11.07 8.46 -13.15
C ILE A 30 -10.25 8.86 -11.93
N PHE A 31 -9.51 7.90 -11.37
CA PHE A 31 -8.58 8.13 -10.28
C PHE A 31 -7.16 7.91 -10.74
N VAL A 32 -6.27 8.79 -10.30
CA VAL A 32 -4.82 8.62 -10.42
C VAL A 32 -4.25 8.72 -9.02
N THR A 33 -3.52 7.69 -8.59
CA THR A 33 -2.74 7.76 -7.35
C THR A 33 -1.27 7.86 -7.69
N VAL A 34 -0.55 8.65 -6.89
CA VAL A 34 0.88 8.92 -7.03
C VAL A 34 1.55 8.48 -5.75
N TYR A 35 2.51 7.57 -5.84
CA TYR A 35 3.40 7.22 -4.76
C TYR A 35 4.84 7.21 -5.24
N VAL A 36 5.62 8.20 -4.82
CA VAL A 36 7.00 8.41 -5.25
C VAL A 36 7.09 8.35 -6.79
N ASP A 37 7.64 7.28 -7.36
CA ASP A 37 7.85 7.10 -8.80
C ASP A 37 6.68 6.35 -9.48
N ASP A 38 5.79 5.72 -8.71
CA ASP A 38 4.71 4.88 -9.22
C ASP A 38 3.40 5.67 -9.37
N LEU A 39 2.72 5.40 -10.48
CA LEU A 39 1.40 5.93 -10.82
C LEU A 39 0.42 4.77 -10.98
N VAL A 40 -0.72 4.82 -10.31
CA VAL A 40 -1.82 3.86 -10.52
C VAL A 40 -3.02 4.59 -11.06
N ILE A 41 -3.56 4.10 -12.17
CA ILE A 41 -4.74 4.66 -12.83
C ILE A 41 -5.90 3.68 -12.64
N ALA A 42 -6.98 4.14 -11.99
CA ALA A 42 -8.21 3.39 -11.86
C ALA A 42 -9.34 4.12 -12.62
N ALA A 43 -9.72 3.54 -13.76
CA ALA A 43 -10.81 4.02 -14.62
C ALA A 43 -11.29 2.88 -15.51
N ASN A 44 -12.26 3.15 -16.39
CA ASN A 44 -12.57 2.23 -17.48
C ASN A 44 -11.39 2.13 -18.47
N ALA A 45 -11.36 1.09 -19.29
CA ALA A 45 -10.24 0.82 -20.21
C ALA A 45 -9.97 1.95 -21.22
N ALA A 46 -11.02 2.65 -21.68
CA ALA A 46 -10.88 3.76 -22.60
C ALA A 46 -10.20 4.97 -21.94
N TYR A 47 -10.60 5.31 -20.71
CA TYR A 47 -10.04 6.42 -19.96
C TYR A 47 -8.64 6.12 -19.41
N ILE A 48 -8.30 4.86 -19.12
CA ILE A 48 -6.90 4.49 -18.79
C ILE A 48 -5.97 4.88 -19.94
N LYS A 49 -6.30 4.50 -21.18
CA LYS A 49 -5.51 4.84 -22.37
C LYS A 49 -5.42 6.34 -22.60
N LEU A 50 -6.50 7.06 -22.36
CA LEU A 50 -6.54 8.51 -22.48
C LEU A 50 -5.59 9.18 -21.46
N VAL A 51 -5.67 8.77 -20.19
CA VAL A 51 -4.83 9.33 -19.12
C VAL A 51 -3.36 9.00 -19.35
N LEU A 52 -3.04 7.77 -19.78
CA LEU A 52 -1.66 7.40 -20.13
C LEU A 52 -1.08 8.37 -21.18
N ARG A 53 -1.82 8.64 -22.27
CA ARG A 53 -1.39 9.59 -23.31
C ARG A 53 -1.21 11.01 -22.78
N GLU A 54 -2.11 11.48 -21.92
CA GLU A 54 -2.00 12.81 -21.31
C GLU A 54 -0.76 12.94 -20.43
N ILE A 55 -0.39 11.88 -19.70
CA ILE A 55 0.82 11.85 -18.88
C ILE A 55 2.07 11.74 -19.77
N GLU A 56 2.06 10.85 -20.77
CA GLU A 56 3.16 10.64 -21.73
C GLU A 56 3.51 11.89 -22.54
N ALA A 57 2.52 12.77 -22.77
CA ALA A 57 2.74 14.03 -23.47
C ALA A 57 3.76 14.94 -22.78
N LYS A 58 4.00 14.76 -21.47
CA LYS A 58 4.94 15.59 -20.69
C LYS A 58 5.97 14.78 -19.92
N PHE A 59 5.67 13.54 -19.55
CA PHE A 59 6.54 12.69 -18.74
C PHE A 59 6.88 11.41 -19.47
N LYS A 60 8.15 11.00 -19.41
CA LYS A 60 8.53 9.67 -19.86
C LYS A 60 8.06 8.66 -18.82
N ILE A 61 6.98 7.94 -19.12
CA ILE A 61 6.48 6.85 -18.29
C ILE A 61 6.69 5.50 -18.95
N LYS A 62 6.63 4.44 -18.14
CA LYS A 62 6.63 3.06 -18.62
C LYS A 62 5.35 2.41 -18.13
N ASP A 63 4.52 1.93 -19.06
CA ASP A 63 3.38 1.11 -18.71
C ASP A 63 3.85 -0.25 -18.19
N LEU A 64 3.49 -0.58 -16.95
CA LEU A 64 3.78 -1.86 -16.31
C LEU A 64 2.60 -2.85 -16.43
N GLY A 65 1.50 -2.43 -17.06
CA GLY A 65 0.27 -3.19 -17.19
C GLY A 65 -0.59 -3.15 -15.92
N SER A 66 -1.42 -4.17 -15.75
CA SER A 66 -2.29 -4.29 -14.58
C SER A 66 -1.48 -4.37 -13.29
N VAL A 67 -1.94 -3.65 -12.26
CA VAL A 67 -1.33 -3.69 -10.93
C VAL A 67 -1.45 -5.09 -10.35
N ASN A 68 -0.30 -5.75 -10.17
CA ASN A 68 -0.20 -7.04 -9.48
C ASN A 68 0.50 -6.92 -8.11
N LEU A 69 1.29 -5.85 -7.92
CA LEU A 69 1.99 -5.54 -6.68
C LEU A 69 2.07 -4.02 -6.52
N LEU A 70 1.62 -3.49 -5.38
CA LEU A 70 1.66 -2.08 -5.03
C LEU A 70 2.00 -1.91 -3.55
N LEU A 71 3.11 -1.26 -3.20
CA LEU A 71 3.52 -1.03 -1.81
C LEU A 71 3.63 -2.31 -0.94
N GLY A 72 4.05 -3.42 -1.55
CA GLY A 72 4.11 -4.72 -0.87
C GLY A 72 2.75 -5.42 -0.72
N ILE A 73 1.71 -4.86 -1.33
CA ILE A 73 0.37 -5.44 -1.43
C ILE A 73 0.21 -6.10 -2.80
N GLU A 74 0.01 -7.40 -2.79
CA GLU A 74 -0.34 -8.19 -3.96
C GLU A 74 -1.81 -7.94 -4.33
N VAL A 75 -2.06 -7.66 -5.61
CA VAL A 75 -3.39 -7.39 -6.13
C VAL A 75 -3.70 -8.40 -7.23
N THR A 76 -4.80 -9.12 -7.08
CA THR A 76 -5.36 -9.97 -8.13
C THR A 76 -6.70 -9.39 -8.53
N TYR A 77 -6.81 -8.89 -9.76
CA TYR A 77 -8.03 -8.28 -10.25
C TYR A 77 -8.61 -9.08 -11.42
N ILE A 78 -9.84 -9.54 -11.25
CA ILE A 78 -10.64 -10.17 -12.31
C ILE A 78 -11.83 -9.25 -12.63
N PRO A 79 -11.80 -8.53 -13.78
CA PRO A 79 -12.82 -7.56 -14.14
C PRO A 79 -14.24 -8.15 -14.07
N GLY A 80 -15.14 -7.43 -13.38
CA GLY A 80 -16.53 -7.82 -13.24
C GLY A 80 -16.79 -9.01 -12.31
N GLN A 81 -15.75 -9.58 -11.68
CA GLN A 81 -15.88 -10.71 -10.78
C GLN A 81 -15.39 -10.37 -9.37
N ALA A 82 -14.11 -10.02 -9.23
CA ALA A 82 -13.50 -9.84 -7.91
C ALA A 82 -12.17 -9.09 -7.97
N MET A 83 -11.84 -8.49 -6.83
CA MET A 83 -10.52 -7.95 -6.53
C MET A 83 -10.05 -8.56 -5.21
N TRP A 84 -8.92 -9.25 -5.24
CA TRP A 84 -8.26 -9.76 -4.04
C TRP A 84 -7.01 -8.94 -3.76
N ILE A 85 -6.82 -8.67 -2.48
CA ILE A 85 -5.72 -7.87 -1.96
C ILE A 85 -5.05 -8.71 -0.87
N SER A 86 -3.75 -8.95 -1.00
CA SER A 86 -2.98 -9.84 -0.12
C SER A 86 -1.66 -9.17 0.28
N GLN A 87 -1.30 -9.23 1.56
CA GLN A 87 0.05 -8.90 2.02
C GLN A 87 0.85 -10.15 2.38
N ARG A 88 0.41 -11.33 1.91
CA ARG A 88 1.01 -12.61 2.28
C ARG A 88 2.52 -12.62 2.03
N GLY A 89 2.97 -12.24 0.84
CA GLY A 89 4.39 -12.21 0.53
C GLY A 89 5.20 -11.26 1.43
N PHE A 90 4.62 -10.14 1.85
CA PHE A 90 5.25 -9.24 2.81
C PHE A 90 5.32 -9.85 4.22
N ILE A 91 4.22 -10.44 4.70
CA ILE A 91 4.15 -11.12 5.99
C ILE A 91 5.16 -12.27 6.06
N GLU A 92 5.24 -13.11 5.03
CA GLU A 92 6.21 -14.21 4.96
C GLU A 92 7.66 -13.71 5.01
N LYS A 93 7.96 -12.57 4.37
CA LYS A 93 9.30 -11.93 4.46
C LYS A 93 9.61 -11.46 5.87
N ILE A 94 8.64 -10.85 6.57
CA ILE A 94 8.81 -10.41 7.96
C ILE A 94 9.07 -11.60 8.87
N LEU A 95 8.24 -12.66 8.77
CA LEU A 95 8.39 -13.84 9.60
C LEU A 95 9.78 -14.46 9.43
N LYS A 96 10.27 -14.58 8.19
CA LYS A 96 11.63 -15.06 7.93
C LYS A 96 12.71 -14.14 8.51
N ARG A 97 12.56 -12.82 8.36
CA ARG A 97 13.52 -11.81 8.88
C ARG A 97 13.74 -11.95 10.40
N PHE A 98 12.68 -12.25 11.14
CA PHE A 98 12.71 -12.40 12.60
C PHE A 98 12.73 -13.86 13.08
N GLN A 99 13.00 -14.83 12.20
CA GLN A 99 13.10 -16.26 12.52
C GLN A 99 11.81 -16.84 13.12
N MET A 100 10.65 -16.32 12.68
CA MET A 100 9.30 -16.70 13.10
C MET A 100 8.54 -17.52 12.05
N ASP A 101 9.18 -17.88 10.93
CA ASP A 101 8.55 -18.61 9.83
C ASP A 101 8.16 -20.06 10.18
N SER A 102 8.70 -20.59 11.28
CA SER A 102 8.31 -21.89 11.85
C SER A 102 7.38 -21.79 13.07
N CYS A 103 6.96 -20.58 13.46
CA CYS A 103 6.07 -20.39 14.59
C CYS A 103 4.69 -21.03 14.35
N ARG A 104 4.07 -21.51 15.43
CA ARG A 104 2.71 -22.05 15.38
C ARG A 104 1.71 -20.94 15.03
N ALA A 105 0.91 -21.15 13.99
CA ALA A 105 -0.16 -20.24 13.65
C ALA A 105 -1.22 -20.19 14.76
N VAL A 106 -1.70 -18.98 15.05
CA VAL A 106 -2.80 -18.70 15.98
C VAL A 106 -3.87 -17.91 15.24
N SER A 107 -5.15 -18.16 15.58
CA SER A 107 -6.28 -17.48 14.93
C SER A 107 -6.36 -15.99 15.28
N THR A 108 -5.85 -15.60 16.44
CA THR A 108 -5.77 -14.21 16.88
C THR A 108 -4.35 -13.95 17.38
N PRO A 109 -3.58 -13.03 16.76
CA PRO A 109 -2.23 -12.69 17.20
C PRO A 109 -2.29 -11.74 18.41
N GLN A 110 -2.97 -12.17 19.47
CA GLN A 110 -3.09 -11.45 20.74
C GLN A 110 -2.97 -12.45 21.88
N ALA A 111 -2.46 -11.99 23.03
CA ALA A 111 -2.53 -12.76 24.27
C ALA A 111 -4.01 -13.12 24.57
N LEU A 112 -4.28 -14.41 24.70
CA LEU A 112 -5.57 -14.94 25.14
C LEU A 112 -5.66 -15.01 26.67
N SER A 113 -4.52 -15.06 27.34
CA SER A 113 -4.39 -14.94 28.79
C SER A 113 -4.36 -13.47 29.21
N PRO A 114 -4.64 -13.15 30.49
CA PRO A 114 -4.36 -11.83 31.03
C PRO A 114 -2.93 -11.43 30.67
N LEU A 115 -2.77 -10.19 30.17
CA LEU A 115 -1.43 -9.65 29.95
C LEU A 115 -0.68 -9.66 31.28
N PRO A 116 0.63 -9.95 31.27
CA PRO A 116 1.46 -9.74 32.44
C PRO A 116 1.22 -8.34 33.00
N LEU A 117 1.31 -8.20 34.33
CA LEU A 117 1.33 -6.87 34.94
C LEU A 117 2.42 -6.03 34.28
N PRO A 118 2.22 -4.72 34.10
CA PRO A 118 3.28 -3.85 33.61
C PRO A 118 4.56 -4.12 34.39
N ALA A 119 5.71 -4.11 33.71
CA ALA A 119 7.00 -4.19 34.38
C ALA A 119 7.01 -3.18 35.54
N SER A 120 7.62 -3.55 36.66
CA SER A 120 7.89 -2.60 37.74
C SER A 120 8.64 -1.39 37.17
N SER A 121 8.61 -0.25 37.87
CA SER A 121 9.31 0.98 37.45
C SER A 121 10.83 0.80 37.26
N ASP A 122 11.37 -0.38 37.57
CA ASP A 122 12.75 -0.75 37.32
C ASP A 122 12.96 -0.98 35.82
N GLN A 123 13.76 -0.10 35.20
CA GLN A 123 14.00 -0.05 33.75
C GLN A 123 14.63 -1.34 33.19
N ASP A 124 15.24 -2.16 34.04
CA ASP A 124 15.99 -3.35 33.63
C ASP A 124 15.08 -4.51 33.14
N ASP A 125 13.79 -4.51 33.47
CA ASP A 125 12.84 -5.58 33.08
C ASP A 125 11.95 -5.24 31.88
N ALA A 126 11.92 -3.97 31.44
CA ALA A 126 10.91 -3.50 30.50
C ALA A 126 11.24 -3.77 29.01
N ASN A 127 12.49 -4.06 28.66
CA ASN A 127 12.91 -4.38 27.29
C ASN A 127 14.19 -5.21 27.29
N ASP A 128 14.11 -6.50 26.99
CA ASP A 128 15.32 -7.30 26.73
C ASP A 128 16.04 -6.72 25.50
N PRO A 129 17.26 -6.16 25.64
CA PRO A 129 17.99 -5.55 24.54
C PRO A 129 18.38 -6.55 23.45
N LYS A 130 18.29 -7.86 23.71
CA LYS A 130 18.49 -8.92 22.72
C LYS A 130 17.28 -9.11 21.81
N ILE A 131 16.09 -8.67 22.24
CA ILE A 131 14.87 -8.75 21.44
C ILE A 131 14.73 -7.44 20.66
N PRO A 132 14.78 -7.46 19.32
CA PRO A 132 14.62 -6.26 18.50
C PRO A 132 13.15 -5.86 18.42
N TYR A 133 12.52 -5.56 19.56
CA TYR A 133 11.07 -5.30 19.69
C TYR A 133 10.58 -4.24 18.68
N ARG A 134 11.30 -3.12 18.55
CA ARG A 134 10.98 -2.07 17.59
C ARG A 134 11.00 -2.56 16.13
N GLY A 135 11.92 -3.46 15.81
CA GLY A 135 12.00 -4.08 14.48
C GLY A 135 10.86 -5.07 14.26
N ILE A 136 10.54 -5.90 15.26
CA ILE A 136 9.48 -6.91 15.18
C ILE A 136 8.10 -6.25 15.02
N VAL A 137 7.79 -5.26 15.86
CA VAL A 137 6.47 -4.59 15.86
C VAL A 137 6.36 -3.57 14.73
N GLY A 138 7.41 -2.79 14.49
CA GLY A 138 7.41 -1.72 13.51
C GLY A 138 7.77 -2.15 12.09
N CYS A 139 8.31 -3.37 11.91
CA CYS A 139 8.95 -3.80 10.68
C CYS A 139 10.00 -2.78 10.15
N LEU A 140 10.69 -2.11 11.08
CA LEU A 140 11.77 -1.15 10.82
C LEU A 140 13.09 -1.91 10.62
#